data_AF-A0A401UN22-F1
#
_entry.id   AF-A0A401UN22-F1
#
_cell.length_a   1.000
_cell.length_b   1.000
_cell.length_c   1.000
_cell.angle_alpha   90.00
_cell.angle_beta   90.00
_cell.angle_gamma   90.00
#
_symmetry.space_group_name_H-M   'P 1'
#
loop_
_entity.id
_entity.type
_entity.pdbx_description
1 polymer ?
#
loop_
_entity_poly.entity_id
_entity_poly.type
_entity_poly.pdbx_seq_one_letter_code
_entity_poly.pdbx_strand_id
1 'polypeptide(L)' 'MTKRTLVPEAMGKLEKFKMEVAEDMGLGDIENKSVYMGDVPSGIVNKIKNSGNVGGEMVRRMVEAAEKNMVDNNK' A
#
# COMPACT_ATOMS: atom_id res chain seq x y z
N MET A 1 -7.00 -17.62 6.05
CA MET A 1 -6.91 -16.41 6.91
C MET A 1 -7.94 -15.42 6.43
N THR A 2 -8.94 -15.09 7.26
CA THR A 2 -9.95 -14.09 6.92
C THR A 2 -9.29 -12.71 6.93
N LYS A 3 -9.33 -11.97 5.81
CA LYS A 3 -8.88 -10.57 5.75
C LYS A 3 -9.84 -9.71 6.56
N ARG A 4 -9.71 -9.73 7.88
CA ARG A 4 -10.52 -8.91 8.79
C ARG A 4 -9.74 -7.64 9.10
N THR A 5 -10.25 -6.51 8.66
CA THR A 5 -9.81 -5.20 9.14
C THR A 5 -10.24 -5.05 10.59
N LEU A 6 -9.33 -4.60 11.46
CA LEU A 6 -9.60 -4.35 12.90
C LEU A 6 -10.76 -3.37 13.11
N VAL A 7 -10.92 -2.42 12.18
CA VAL A 7 -11.99 -1.42 12.18
C VAL A 7 -12.79 -1.57 10.88
N PRO A 8 -13.94 -2.27 10.89
CA PRO A 8 -14.74 -2.51 9.68
C PRO A 8 -15.21 -1.23 8.99
N GLU A 9 -15.54 -0.19 9.76
CA GLU A 9 -15.98 1.11 9.25
C GLU A 9 -14.89 1.84 8.46
N ALA A 10 -13.62 1.53 8.72
CA ALA A 10 -12.48 2.13 8.02
C ALA A 10 -12.11 1.38 6.73
N MET A 11 -12.76 0.25 6.42
CA MET A 11 -12.38 -0.61 5.29
C MET A 11 -12.38 0.13 3.94
N GLY A 12 -13.40 0.94 3.66
CA GLY A 12 -13.46 1.73 2.43
C GLY A 12 -12.41 2.85 2.37
N LYS A 13 -12.00 3.41 3.52
CA LYS A 13 -10.90 4.39 3.58
C LYS A 13 -9.54 3.72 3.39
N LEU A 14 -9.35 2.53 3.96
CA LEU A 14 -8.13 1.73 3.80
C LEU A 14 -7.95 1.27 2.35
N GLU A 15 -9.03 0.93 1.66
CA GLU A 15 -8.98 0.56 0.25
C GLU A 15 -8.55 1.73 -0.63
N LYS A 16 -9.13 2.92 -0.42
CA LYS A 16 -8.68 4.16 -1.09
C LYS A 16 -7.22 4.46 -0.81
N PHE A 17 -6.82 4.38 0.46
CA PHE A 17 -5.44 4.62 0.88
C PHE A 17 -4.46 3.63 0.24
N LYS A 18 -4.84 2.36 0.09
CA LYS A 18 -4.04 1.37 -0.64
C LYS A 18 -3.81 1.80 -2.09
N MET A 19 -4.86 2.29 -2.76
CA MET A 19 -4.77 2.75 -4.14
C MET A 19 -3.85 3.97 -4.27
N GLU A 20 -3.98 4.95 -3.37
CA GLU A 20 -3.11 6.14 -3.32
C GLU A 20 -1.64 5.75 -3.09
N VAL A 21 -1.37 4.87 -2.13
CA VAL A 21 0.00 4.38 -1.87
C VAL A 21 0.54 3.61 -3.06
N ALA A 22 -0.29 2.80 -3.72
CA ALA A 22 0.11 2.08 -4.93
C ALA A 22 0.43 3.04 -6.09
N GLU A 23 -0.36 4.11 -6.27
CA GLU A 23 -0.13 5.14 -7.28
C GLU A 23 1.17 5.91 -7.01
N ASP A 24 1.40 6.34 -5.77
CA ASP A 24 2.64 7.02 -5.34
C ASP A 24 3.89 6.16 -5.60
N MET A 25 3.78 4.85 -5.43
CA MET A 25 4.88 3.92 -5.67
C MET A 25 5.07 3.59 -7.17
N GLY A 26 4.22 4.13 -8.04
CA GLY A 26 4.21 3.84 -9.48
C GLY A 26 3.76 2.40 -9.79
N LEU A 27 2.93 1.84 -8.92
CA LEU A 27 2.43 0.46 -8.95
C LEU A 27 0.91 0.39 -9.21
N GLY A 28 0.22 1.52 -9.40
CA GLY A 28 -1.23 1.59 -9.62
C GLY A 28 -1.73 0.73 -10.80
N ASP A 29 -0.89 0.54 -11.82
CA ASP A 29 -1.22 -0.29 -12.99
C ASP A 29 -0.93 -1.79 -12.80
N ILE A 30 -0.27 -2.18 -11.70
CA ILE A 30 0.24 -3.56 -11.52
C ILE A 30 -0.84 -4.48 -10.95
N GLU A 31 -1.77 -3.99 -10.12
CA GLU A 31 -2.90 -4.80 -9.65
C GLU A 31 -3.83 -5.24 -10.79
N ASN A 32 -3.93 -4.47 -11.88
CA ASN A 32 -4.75 -4.80 -13.06
C ASN A 32 -4.01 -5.63 -14.13
N LYS A 33 -2.69 -5.76 -14.01
CA LYS A 33 -1.87 -6.46 -14.99
C LYS A 33 -1.55 -7.85 -14.48
N SER A 34 -2.38 -8.83 -14.83
CA SER A 34 -2.03 -10.26 -14.82
C SER A 34 -0.96 -10.55 -15.88
N VAL A 35 0.18 -9.86 -15.80
CA VAL A 35 1.24 -9.93 -16.80
C VAL A 35 2.14 -11.09 -16.45
N TYR A 36 2.27 -12.01 -17.40
CA TYR A 36 3.16 -13.14 -17.32
C TYR A 36 4.58 -12.65 -17.03
N MET A 37 5.15 -13.04 -15.89
CA MET A 37 6.43 -12.54 -15.38
C MET A 37 7.64 -12.89 -16.28
N GLY A 38 7.43 -13.71 -17.32
CA GLY A 38 8.45 -14.09 -18.30
C GLY A 38 8.71 -13.07 -19.41
N ASP A 39 7.74 -12.23 -19.76
CA ASP A 39 7.85 -11.25 -20.86
C ASP A 39 8.09 -9.80 -20.39
N VAL A 40 8.16 -9.59 -19.07
CA VAL A 40 8.40 -8.25 -18.51
C VAL A 40 9.89 -7.93 -18.49
N PRO A 41 10.30 -6.74 -18.99
CA PRO A 41 11.65 -6.22 -18.82
C PRO A 41 12.08 -6.29 -17.34
N SER A 42 13.33 -6.64 -17.06
CA SER A 42 13.86 -6.80 -15.69
C SER A 42 13.63 -5.56 -14.80
N GLY A 43 13.59 -4.36 -15.40
CA GLY A 43 13.23 -3.11 -14.71
C GLY A 43 11.78 -3.05 -14.19
N ILE A 44 10.84 -3.69 -14.90
CA ILE A 44 9.43 -3.80 -14.49
C ILE A 44 9.26 -4.94 -13.46
N VAL A 45 9.98 -6.05 -13.63
CA VAL A 45 9.98 -7.17 -12.66
C VAL A 45 10.38 -6.71 -11.26
N ASN A 46 11.39 -5.85 -11.14
CA ASN A 46 11.80 -5.28 -9.86
C ASN A 46 10.72 -4.37 -9.24
N LYS A 47 9.97 -3.62 -10.05
CA LYS A 47 8.81 -2.85 -9.56
C LYS A 47 7.67 -3.76 -9.08
N ILE A 48 7.36 -4.83 -9.81
CA ILE A 48 6.33 -5.80 -9.41
C ILE A 48 6.74 -6.55 -8.13
N LYS A 49 8.02 -6.87 -7.96
CA LYS A 49 8.55 -7.48 -6.73
C LYS A 49 8.36 -6.54 -5.52
N ASN A 50 8.47 -5.23 -5.76
CA ASN A 50 8.13 -4.19 -4.78
C ASN A 50 6.62 -3.97 -4.62
N SER A 51 5.74 -4.56 -5.44
CA SER A 51 4.29 -4.53 -5.18
C SER A 51 3.90 -5.24 -3.88
N GLY A 52 4.73 -6.18 -3.39
CA GLY A 52 4.64 -6.69 -2.02
C GLY A 52 4.86 -5.63 -0.93
N ASN A 53 5.45 -4.48 -1.27
CA ASN A 53 5.75 -3.39 -0.34
C ASN A 53 4.59 -2.39 -0.18
N VAL A 54 3.51 -2.43 -0.98
CA VAL A 54 2.39 -1.48 -0.83
C VAL A 54 1.77 -1.58 0.56
N GLY A 55 1.49 -2.81 1.02
CA GLY A 55 0.98 -3.03 2.38
C GLY A 55 1.97 -2.62 3.47
N GLY A 56 3.27 -2.79 3.24
CA GLY A 56 4.32 -2.35 4.16
C GLY A 56 4.41 -0.82 4.26
N GLU A 57 4.35 -0.13 3.11
CA GLU A 57 4.34 1.33 3.03
C GLU A 57 3.06 1.93 3.63
N MET A 58 1.90 1.29 3.42
CA MET A 58 0.66 1.67 4.11
C MET A 58 0.85 1.65 5.64
N VAL A 59 1.40 0.56 6.18
CA VAL A 59 1.64 0.44 7.64
C VAL A 59 2.62 1.51 8.11
N ARG A 60 3.74 1.70 7.40
CA ARG A 60 4.75 2.73 7.71
C ARG A 60 4.12 4.12 7.81
N ARG A 61 3.36 4.53 6.78
CA ARG A 61 2.67 5.84 6.76
C ARG A 61 1.61 5.98 7.84
N MET A 62 0.87 4.91 8.15
CA MET A 62 -0.13 4.93 9.23
C MET A 62 0.51 5.10 10.60
N VAL A 63 1.64 4.43 10.86
CA VAL A 63 2.40 4.58 12.11
C VAL A 63 2.97 5.98 12.23
N GLU A 64 3.60 6.51 11.17
CA GLU A 64 4.12 7.89 11.16
C GLU A 64 3.03 8.93 11.43
N ALA A 65 1.83 8.75 10.86
CA ALA A 65 0.69 9.61 11.12
C ALA A 65 0.21 9.51 12.57
N ALA A 66 0.19 8.31 13.16
CA ALA A 66 -0.16 8.11 14.56
C ALA A 66 0.86 8.77 15.49
N GLU A 67 2.16 8.62 15.22
CA GLU A 67 3.24 9.25 16.00
C GLU A 67 3.15 10.78 15.96
N LYS A 68 2.93 11.38 14.79
CA LYS A 68 2.74 12.83 14.66
C LYS A 68 1.53 13.32 15.44
N ASN A 69 0.40 12.64 15.31
CA ASN A 69 -0.80 12.98 16.08
C ASN A 69 -0.55 12.88 17.59
N MET A 70 0.18 11.87 18.08
CA MET A 70 0.51 11.76 19.50
C MET A 70 1.40 12.90 20.00
N VAL A 71 2.36 13.34 19.19
CA VAL A 71 3.24 14.48 19.51
C VAL A 71 2.47 15.80 19.49
N ASP A 72 1.59 16.01 18.51
CA ASP A 72 0.79 17.23 18.38
C ASP A 72 -0.30 17.35 19.43
N ASN A 73 -0.92 16.23 19.84
CA ASN A 73 -1.94 16.22 20.91
C ASN A 73 -1.36 16.35 22.33
N ASN A 74 -0.03 16.28 22.48
CA ASN A 74 0.65 16.43 23.77
C ASN A 74 1.31 17.82 23.91
N LYS A 75 0.81 18.80 23.14
CA LYS A 75 1.30 20.18 23.05
C LYS A 75 0.18 21.15 23.39
#